data_AF-A0A9D5UVK7-F1
#
_entry.id   AF-A0A9D5UVK7-F1
#
_cell.length_a   1.000
_cell.length_b   1.000
_cell.length_c   1.000
_cell.angle_alpha   90.00
_cell.angle_beta   90.00
_cell.angle_gamma   90.00
#
_symmetry.space_group_name_H-M   'P 1'
#
loop_
_entity.id
_entity.type
_entity.pdbx_description
1 polymer ?
#
loop_
_entity_poly.entity_id
_entity_poly.type
_entity_poly.pdbx_seq_one_letter_code
_entity_poly.pdbx_strand_id
1 'polypeptide(L)'
;LFLRLIAIVCSLLNEGNCPISSEATHARKHNSDQTYQAFLFSDYMRHHDVIRWFELDENGIQVGKNMTKSFIETGMEEFFSPLADANCADWSRRDYFRRAMRYFGRVQVTGPYFSLTDGHNCVTLSKAITLADGSTRVFCSDLRWDELTRPQLLTNSL
;
A
#
# COMPACT_ATOMS: atom_id res chain seq x y z
N LEU A 1 -0.13 -18.48 -7.61
CA LEU A 1 0.65 -17.27 -7.95
C LEU A 1 -0.24 -16.14 -8.49
N PHE A 2 -0.69 -16.21 -9.76
CA PHE A 2 -1.42 -15.12 -10.42
C PHE A 2 -2.73 -14.73 -9.70
N LEU A 3 -3.49 -15.69 -9.17
CA LEU A 3 -4.81 -15.41 -8.59
C LEU A 3 -4.79 -14.52 -7.34
N ARG A 4 -3.79 -14.62 -6.46
CA ARG A 4 -3.71 -13.79 -5.23
C ARG A 4 -3.34 -12.35 -5.55
N LEU A 5 -2.31 -12.17 -6.38
CA LEU A 5 -1.90 -10.86 -6.86
C LEU A 5 -3.04 -10.21 -7.68
N ILE A 6 -3.73 -10.98 -8.52
CA ILE A 6 -4.93 -10.53 -9.23
C ILE A 6 -6.02 -10.13 -8.24
N ALA A 7 -6.32 -10.92 -7.21
CA ALA A 7 -7.35 -10.58 -6.22
C ALA A 7 -7.04 -9.25 -5.51
N ILE A 8 -5.80 -9.06 -5.05
CA ILE A 8 -5.34 -7.81 -4.41
C ILE A 8 -5.45 -6.62 -5.38
N VAL A 9 -4.97 -6.79 -6.63
CA VAL A 9 -5.07 -5.75 -7.67
C VAL A 9 -6.53 -5.49 -8.06
N CYS A 10 -7.38 -6.51 -8.12
CA CYS A 10 -8.82 -6.36 -8.39
C CYS A 10 -9.51 -5.59 -7.27
N SER A 11 -9.14 -5.81 -6.00
CA SER A 11 -9.61 -4.97 -4.90
C SER A 11 -9.20 -3.51 -5.10
N LEU A 12 -7.97 -3.23 -5.54
CA LEU A 12 -7.50 -1.86 -5.87
C LEU A 12 -8.19 -1.20 -7.07
N LEU A 13 -8.69 -2.01 -8.00
CA LEU A 13 -9.34 -1.55 -9.22
C LEU A 13 -10.86 -1.41 -9.05
N ASN A 14 -11.49 -2.21 -8.17
CA ASN A 14 -12.91 -2.12 -7.82
C ASN A 14 -13.26 -0.92 -6.92
N GLU A 15 -12.28 -0.09 -6.58
CA GLU A 15 -12.44 1.14 -5.79
C GLU A 15 -13.33 2.22 -6.42
N GLY A 16 -13.79 2.02 -7.66
CA GLY A 16 -14.88 2.82 -8.24
C GLY A 16 -16.22 2.69 -7.48
N ASN A 17 -16.34 1.77 -6.51
CA ASN A 17 -17.52 1.53 -5.69
C ASN A 17 -17.30 1.86 -4.20
N CYS A 18 -16.42 2.81 -3.91
CA CYS A 18 -16.22 3.30 -2.55
C CYS A 18 -17.54 3.91 -2.02
N PRO A 19 -18.07 3.49 -0.85
CA PRO A 19 -19.40 3.87 -0.36
C PRO A 19 -19.54 5.37 -0.01
N ILE A 20 -18.49 6.16 -0.20
CA ILE A 20 -18.43 7.59 0.10
C ILE A 20 -19.02 8.45 -1.04
N SER A 21 -19.49 7.83 -2.14
CA SER A 21 -19.76 8.53 -3.40
C SER A 21 -21.13 9.19 -3.56
N SER A 22 -21.98 9.33 -2.53
CA SER A 22 -23.32 9.92 -2.77
C SER A 22 -23.75 11.15 -1.97
N GLU A 23 -23.16 11.57 -0.86
CA GLU A 23 -23.73 12.70 -0.10
C GLU A 23 -22.74 13.44 0.81
N ALA A 24 -22.47 14.72 0.48
CA ALA A 24 -22.36 15.87 1.40
C ALA A 24 -21.30 16.92 0.99
N THR A 25 -21.81 18.13 0.83
CA THR A 25 -21.23 19.37 0.32
C THR A 25 -20.16 19.99 1.24
N HIS A 26 -19.03 20.38 0.63
CA HIS A 26 -18.07 21.44 0.97
C HIS A 26 -17.33 21.51 2.33
N ALA A 27 -17.74 20.85 3.41
CA ALA A 27 -17.03 20.94 4.71
C ALA A 27 -16.32 19.64 5.17
N ARG A 28 -16.37 18.57 4.36
CA ARG A 28 -15.85 17.22 4.71
C ARG A 28 -14.63 16.76 3.89
N LYS A 29 -13.98 17.63 3.10
CA LYS A 29 -12.92 17.19 2.17
C LYS A 29 -11.70 16.55 2.84
N HIS A 30 -11.21 17.12 3.94
CA HIS A 30 -10.03 16.57 4.62
C HIS A 30 -10.32 15.22 5.31
N ASN A 31 -11.55 15.05 5.79
CA ASN A 31 -11.98 13.83 6.47
C ASN A 31 -12.31 12.71 5.46
N SER A 32 -12.81 13.05 4.26
CA SER A 32 -13.06 12.06 3.20
C SER A 32 -11.78 11.46 2.64
N ASP A 33 -10.70 12.24 2.51
CA ASP A 33 -9.40 11.73 2.03
C ASP A 33 -8.77 10.77 3.04
N GLN A 34 -8.73 11.14 4.31
CA GLN A 34 -8.25 10.26 5.38
C GLN A 34 -9.13 9.00 5.52
N THR A 35 -10.45 9.13 5.36
CA THR A 35 -11.38 7.99 5.39
C THR A 35 -11.20 7.05 4.19
N TYR A 36 -10.95 7.61 2.99
CA TYR A 36 -10.66 6.84 1.79
C TYR A 36 -9.33 6.09 1.93
N GLN A 37 -8.28 6.80 2.37
CA GLN A 37 -6.98 6.19 2.70
C GLN A 37 -7.13 5.08 3.74
N ALA A 38 -7.87 5.32 4.83
CA ALA A 38 -8.11 4.34 5.89
C ALA A 38 -8.90 3.12 5.39
N PHE A 39 -9.88 3.32 4.49
CA PHE A 39 -10.66 2.22 3.92
C PHE A 39 -9.79 1.32 3.04
N LEU A 40 -9.06 1.92 2.09
CA LEU A 40 -8.14 1.18 1.21
C LEU A 40 -7.06 0.45 2.00
N PHE A 41 -6.49 1.16 2.98
CA PHE A 41 -5.51 0.62 3.91
C PHE A 41 -6.07 -0.57 4.70
N SER A 42 -7.28 -0.44 5.26
CA SER A 42 -7.90 -1.50 6.08
C SER A 42 -8.20 -2.76 5.27
N ASP A 43 -8.61 -2.62 4.01
CA ASP A 43 -8.88 -3.76 3.15
C ASP A 43 -7.57 -4.43 2.70
N TYR A 44 -6.55 -3.63 2.43
CA TYR A 44 -5.19 -4.13 2.15
C TYR A 44 -4.62 -4.97 3.28
N MET A 45 -4.69 -4.44 4.50
CA MET A 45 -4.06 -5.04 5.66
C MET A 45 -4.72 -6.34 6.12
N ARG A 46 -5.89 -6.69 5.57
CA ARG A 46 -6.51 -8.00 5.75
C ARG A 46 -5.77 -9.10 4.99
N HIS A 47 -4.98 -8.76 3.97
CA HIS A 47 -4.18 -9.74 3.25
C HIS A 47 -2.90 -10.08 4.04
N HIS A 48 -2.77 -11.34 4.45
CA HIS A 48 -1.58 -11.84 5.16
C HIS A 48 -0.27 -11.67 4.39
N ASP A 49 -0.36 -11.45 3.07
CA ASP A 49 0.79 -11.27 2.20
C ASP A 49 1.36 -9.84 2.28
N VAL A 50 0.66 -8.87 2.89
CA VAL A 50 1.11 -7.48 3.02
C VAL A 50 2.11 -7.35 4.17
N ILE A 51 3.29 -6.82 3.86
CA ILE A 51 4.35 -6.50 4.84
C ILE A 51 4.12 -5.11 5.42
N ARG A 52 3.96 -4.12 4.53
CA ARG A 52 3.78 -2.72 4.90
C ARG A 52 2.98 -1.95 3.86
N TRP A 53 2.47 -0.81 4.31
CA TRP A 53 1.94 0.26 3.49
C TRP A 53 2.63 1.56 3.86
N PHE A 54 2.90 2.39 2.87
CA PHE A 54 3.54 3.69 3.05
C PHE A 54 3.10 4.64 1.95
N GLU A 55 3.20 5.93 2.25
CA GLU A 55 2.73 7.00 1.39
C GLU A 55 3.89 7.92 1.01
N LEU A 56 3.93 8.33 -0.25
CA LEU A 56 4.90 9.29 -0.77
C LEU A 56 4.19 10.54 -1.30
N ASP A 57 4.85 11.69 -1.17
CA ASP A 57 4.44 12.93 -1.83
C ASP A 57 4.76 12.92 -3.33
N GLU A 58 4.44 14.01 -4.03
CA GLU A 58 4.70 14.16 -5.46
C GLU A 58 6.18 14.15 -5.86
N ASN A 59 7.08 14.34 -4.90
CA ASN A 59 8.53 14.32 -5.09
C ASN A 59 9.12 12.95 -4.77
N GLY A 60 8.31 12.00 -4.27
CA GLY A 60 8.75 10.67 -3.86
C GLY A 60 9.34 10.65 -2.45
N ILE A 61 9.10 11.70 -1.66
CA ILE A 61 9.47 11.76 -0.26
C ILE A 61 8.38 11.09 0.56
N GLN A 62 8.78 10.20 1.46
CA GLN A 62 7.82 9.52 2.31
C GLN A 62 7.18 10.46 3.33
N VAL A 63 5.85 10.41 3.37
CA VAL A 63 5.00 11.17 4.30
C VAL A 63 4.41 10.20 5.31
N GLY A 64 4.71 10.46 6.58
CA GLY A 64 4.25 9.59 7.67
C GLY A 64 5.07 8.30 7.80
N LYS A 65 4.62 7.47 8.73
CA LYS A 65 5.30 6.23 9.09
C LYS A 65 4.90 5.07 8.16
N ASN A 66 5.74 4.05 8.14
CA ASN A 66 5.33 2.75 7.61
C ASN A 66 4.21 2.19 8.49
N MET A 67 3.13 1.76 7.85
CA MET A 67 2.03 1.07 8.50
C MET A 67 2.18 -0.43 8.24
N THR A 68 2.49 -1.19 9.29
CA THR A 68 2.71 -2.63 9.24
C THR A 68 1.55 -3.38 9.89
N LYS A 69 1.43 -4.68 9.63
CA LYS A 69 0.44 -5.53 10.29
C LYS A 69 0.61 -5.57 11.82
N SER A 70 1.86 -5.62 12.31
CA SER A 70 2.19 -5.55 13.74
C SER A 70 1.66 -4.26 14.40
N PHE A 71 1.81 -3.12 13.72
CA PHE A 71 1.30 -1.84 14.19
C PHE A 71 -0.24 -1.85 14.35
N ILE A 72 -0.96 -2.48 13.43
CA ILE A 72 -2.43 -2.55 13.45
C ILE A 72 -2.94 -3.53 14.53
N GLU A 73 -2.35 -4.72 14.61
CA GLU A 73 -2.86 -5.80 15.47
C GLU A 73 -2.55 -5.60 16.95
N THR A 74 -1.41 -4.99 17.25
CA THR A 74 -0.92 -4.90 18.64
C THR A 74 -0.84 -3.46 19.15
N GLY A 75 -0.99 -2.47 18.27
CA GLY A 75 -0.68 -1.08 18.58
C GLY A 75 0.80 -0.85 18.91
N MET A 76 1.64 -1.87 18.77
CA MET A 76 3.07 -1.81 19.03
C MET A 76 3.81 -1.56 17.72
N GLU A 77 4.65 -0.53 17.74
CA GLU A 77 5.72 -0.36 16.78
C GLU A 77 6.64 -1.59 16.89
N GLU A 78 7.08 -2.18 15.77
CA GLU A 78 8.27 -3.02 15.85
C GLU A 78 9.42 -2.09 16.23
N PHE A 79 9.64 -1.95 17.53
CA PHE A 79 10.56 -1.02 18.18
C PHE A 79 12.03 -1.35 17.91
N PHE A 80 12.41 -1.86 16.74
CA PHE A 80 13.82 -2.06 16.38
C PHE A 80 14.05 -1.97 14.88
N SER A 81 13.77 -0.82 14.30
CA SER A 81 14.54 -0.40 13.13
C SER A 81 14.72 1.11 13.12
N PRO A 82 15.95 1.65 13.02
CA PRO A 82 16.18 3.03 12.60
C PRO A 82 15.49 3.40 11.27
N LEU A 83 14.97 2.40 10.53
CA LEU A 83 14.19 2.54 9.30
C LEU A 83 12.67 2.54 9.51
N ALA A 84 12.18 2.42 10.76
CA ALA A 84 10.75 2.50 11.08
C ALA A 84 10.23 3.94 10.96
N ASP A 85 11.07 4.92 11.32
CA ASP A 85 10.85 6.34 11.02
C ASP A 85 11.44 6.67 9.64
N ALA A 86 10.78 6.17 8.60
CA ALA A 86 11.11 6.48 7.21
C ALA A 86 10.55 7.83 6.74
N ASN A 87 10.07 8.68 7.66
CA ASN A 87 9.70 10.05 7.33
C ASN A 87 10.89 10.73 6.63
N CYS A 88 10.60 11.43 5.55
CA CYS A 88 11.59 12.11 4.71
C CYS A 88 12.55 11.18 3.93
N ALA A 89 12.32 9.86 3.90
CA ALA A 89 13.06 8.97 3.02
C ALA A 89 12.76 9.30 1.55
N ASP A 90 13.81 9.37 0.72
CA ASP A 90 13.72 9.68 -0.70
C ASP A 90 13.59 8.40 -1.54
N TRP A 91 12.44 8.24 -2.18
CA TRP A 91 12.10 7.13 -3.05
C TRP A 91 11.91 7.56 -4.51
N SER A 92 12.25 8.81 -4.86
CA SER A 92 12.07 9.43 -6.19
C SER A 92 12.70 8.63 -7.34
N ARG A 93 13.73 7.86 -7.04
CA ARG A 93 14.48 7.03 -8.00
C ARG A 93 13.93 5.63 -8.18
N ARG A 94 12.99 5.18 -7.33
CA ARG A 94 12.48 3.81 -7.36
C ARG A 94 11.46 3.62 -8.48
N ASP A 95 11.50 2.46 -9.11
CA ASP A 95 10.66 2.16 -10.27
C ASP A 95 9.16 2.20 -9.95
N TYR A 96 8.76 1.74 -8.76
CA TYR A 96 7.36 1.81 -8.33
C TYR A 96 6.85 3.26 -8.31
N PHE A 97 7.62 4.18 -7.72
CA PHE A 97 7.27 5.60 -7.69
C PHE A 97 7.24 6.20 -9.10
N ARG A 98 8.32 6.05 -9.87
CA ARG A 98 8.43 6.63 -11.22
C ARG A 98 7.32 6.11 -12.14
N ARG A 99 6.96 4.84 -12.03
CA ARG A 99 5.87 4.25 -12.83
C ARG A 99 4.51 4.73 -12.38
N ALA A 100 4.26 4.86 -11.08
CA ALA A 100 2.99 5.36 -10.56
C ALA A 100 2.74 6.80 -11.01
N MET A 101 3.78 7.65 -10.96
CA MET A 101 3.71 9.02 -11.47
C MET A 101 3.52 9.07 -12.99
N ARG A 102 4.24 8.22 -13.75
CA ARG A 102 4.12 8.16 -15.22
C ARG A 102 2.75 7.67 -15.70
N TYR A 103 2.16 6.72 -14.98
CA TYR A 103 0.88 6.09 -15.31
C TYR A 103 -0.15 6.37 -14.22
N PHE A 104 -0.41 7.66 -13.97
CA PHE A 104 -1.27 8.16 -12.92
C PHE A 104 -2.64 7.47 -12.87
N GLY A 105 -3.16 7.24 -11.66
CA GLY A 105 -4.43 6.55 -11.41
C GLY A 105 -4.42 5.04 -11.68
N ARG A 106 -3.35 4.49 -12.29
CA ARG A 106 -3.22 3.06 -12.57
C ARG A 106 -2.35 2.37 -11.53
N VAL A 107 -2.82 1.22 -11.06
CA VAL A 107 -2.01 0.33 -10.22
C VAL A 107 -0.79 -0.13 -11.00
N GLN A 108 0.38 0.05 -10.39
CA GLN A 108 1.66 -0.46 -10.86
C GLN A 108 2.11 -1.59 -9.96
N VAL A 109 2.73 -2.59 -10.58
CA VAL A 109 3.28 -3.77 -9.91
C VAL A 109 4.73 -3.94 -10.36
N THR A 110 5.66 -4.04 -9.41
CA THR A 110 7.06 -4.38 -9.73
C THR A 110 7.21 -5.86 -10.08
N GLY A 111 8.34 -6.24 -10.68
CA GLY A 111 8.79 -7.62 -10.56
C GLY A 111 9.19 -7.93 -9.11
N PRO A 112 9.32 -9.22 -8.72
CA PRO A 112 9.87 -9.59 -7.42
C PRO A 112 11.31 -9.05 -7.28
N TYR A 113 11.62 -8.49 -6.12
CA TYR A 113 12.97 -8.05 -5.79
C TYR A 113 13.27 -8.24 -4.29
N PHE A 114 14.54 -8.24 -3.92
CA PHE A 114 14.95 -8.37 -2.53
C PHE A 114 14.93 -6.99 -1.85
N SER A 115 14.06 -6.81 -0.85
CA SER A 115 14.06 -5.60 0.00
C SER A 115 15.26 -5.65 0.92
N LEU A 116 16.23 -4.76 0.71
CA LEU A 116 17.36 -4.58 1.63
C LEU A 116 16.91 -4.07 3.00
N THR A 117 15.83 -3.28 3.04
CA THR A 117 15.27 -2.70 4.25
C THR A 117 14.63 -3.77 5.14
N ASP A 118 13.96 -4.76 4.53
CA ASP A 118 13.16 -5.74 5.26
C ASP A 118 13.76 -7.16 5.24
N GLY A 119 14.84 -7.39 4.48
CA GLY A 119 15.56 -8.68 4.44
C GLY A 119 14.82 -9.82 3.74
N HIS A 120 13.86 -9.53 2.86
CA HIS A 120 13.01 -10.52 2.22
C HIS A 120 12.69 -10.19 0.76
N ASN A 121 12.28 -11.19 -0.02
CA ASN A 121 11.74 -10.95 -1.37
C ASN A 121 10.34 -10.34 -1.28
N CYS A 122 10.13 -9.24 -2.01
CA CYS A 122 8.83 -8.59 -2.09
C CYS A 122 8.45 -8.19 -3.52
N VAL A 123 7.18 -7.86 -3.67
CA VAL A 123 6.63 -7.14 -4.81
C VAL A 123 5.98 -5.88 -4.28
N THR A 124 6.24 -4.74 -4.92
CA THR A 124 5.61 -3.47 -4.55
C THR A 124 4.46 -3.15 -5.48
N LEU A 125 3.32 -2.86 -4.86
CA LEU A 125 2.16 -2.25 -5.50
C LEU A 125 2.23 -0.74 -5.28
N SER A 126 1.94 0.04 -6.32
CA SER A 126 1.92 1.50 -6.20
C SER A 126 0.85 2.16 -7.08
N LYS A 127 0.25 3.25 -6.59
CA LYS A 127 -0.78 4.01 -7.33
C LYS A 127 -0.67 5.48 -6.95
N ALA A 128 -0.52 6.34 -7.95
CA ALA A 128 -0.58 7.79 -7.77
C ALA A 128 -2.03 8.26 -7.91
N ILE A 129 -2.49 9.08 -6.96
CA ILE A 129 -3.81 9.71 -6.99
C ILE A 129 -3.71 11.18 -6.59
N THR A 130 -4.73 11.95 -6.96
CA THR A 130 -4.92 13.32 -6.49
C THR A 130 -5.90 13.29 -5.32
N LEU A 131 -5.50 13.84 -4.18
CA LEU A 131 -6.36 14.01 -3.02
C LEU A 131 -7.37 15.16 -3.25
N ALA A 132 -8.40 15.28 -2.41
CA ALA A 132 -9.43 16.31 -2.56
C ALA A 132 -8.91 17.74 -2.34
N ASP A 133 -7.76 17.89 -1.67
CA ASP A 133 -7.01 19.14 -1.53
C ASP A 133 -6.15 19.51 -2.75
N GLY A 134 -6.11 18.63 -3.77
CA GLY A 134 -5.35 18.83 -5.00
C GLY A 134 -3.90 18.33 -4.93
N SER A 135 -3.41 17.92 -3.76
CA SER A 135 -2.09 17.32 -3.63
C SER A 135 -2.03 15.95 -4.32
N THR A 136 -0.85 15.59 -4.81
CA THR A 136 -0.60 14.26 -5.37
C THR A 136 0.05 13.38 -4.33
N ARG A 137 -0.45 12.15 -4.20
CA ARG A 137 0.12 11.15 -3.30
C ARG A 137 0.29 9.83 -4.01
N VAL A 138 1.35 9.12 -3.67
CA VAL A 138 1.63 7.78 -4.17
C VAL A 138 1.52 6.79 -3.02
N PHE A 139 0.50 5.94 -3.08
CA PHE A 139 0.33 4.86 -2.13
C PHE A 139 1.14 3.67 -2.57
N CYS A 140 1.93 3.11 -1.66
CA CYS A 140 2.77 1.96 -1.88
C CYS A 140 2.45 0.86 -0.88
N SER A 141 2.54 -0.40 -1.31
CA SER A 141 2.47 -1.54 -0.41
C SER A 141 3.40 -2.65 -0.87
N ASP A 142 4.20 -3.15 0.07
CA ASP A 142 5.09 -4.27 -0.17
C ASP A 142 4.41 -5.58 0.23
N LEU A 143 4.38 -6.52 -0.69
CA LEU A 143 3.86 -7.86 -0.51
C LEU A 143 5.00 -8.86 -0.38
N ARG A 144 4.92 -9.78 0.58
CA ARG A 144 5.89 -10.88 0.76
C ARG A 144 5.77 -11.86 -0.40
N TRP A 145 6.81 -11.91 -1.24
CA TRP A 145 6.80 -12.73 -2.45
C TRP A 145 6.79 -14.23 -2.13
N ASP A 146 7.51 -14.63 -1.07
CA ASP A 146 7.60 -16.02 -0.66
C ASP A 146 6.22 -16.58 -0.21
N GLU A 147 5.37 -15.73 0.39
CA GLU A 147 4.00 -16.11 0.76
C GLU A 147 3.05 -16.13 -0.44
N LEU A 148 3.19 -15.17 -1.38
CA LEU A 148 2.43 -15.16 -2.63
C LEU A 148 2.70 -16.39 -3.52
N THR A 149 3.91 -16.94 -3.42
CA THR A 149 4.36 -18.12 -4.18
C THR A 149 4.11 -19.43 -3.45
N ARG A 150 3.87 -19.41 -2.12
CA ARG A 150 3.63 -20.60 -1.33
C ARG A 150 2.39 -21.35 -1.84
N PRO A 151 2.52 -22.63 -2.27
CA PRO A 151 1.36 -23.46 -2.52
C PRO A 151 0.53 -23.52 -1.24
N GLN A 152 -0.77 -23.25 -1.33
CA GLN A 152 -1.68 -23.60 -0.24
C GLN A 152 -1.57 -25.11 -0.11
N LEU A 153 -0.85 -25.59 0.90
CA LEU A 153 -1.05 -26.95 1.37
C LEU A 153 -2.54 -27.01 1.66
N LEU A 154 -3.26 -27.87 0.94
CA LEU A 154 -4.61 -28.22 1.31
C LEU A 154 -4.52 -28.67 2.76
N THR A 155 -4.93 -27.82 3.71
CA THR A 155 -5.21 -28.23 5.07
C THR A 155 -6.51 -29.02 5.04
N ASN A 156 -6.50 -30.13 4.29
CA ASN A 156 -7.36 -31.26 4.55
C ASN A 156 -6.61 -32.10 5.58
N SER A 157 -6.57 -31.60 6.81
CA SER A 157 -6.26 -32.43 7.95
C SER A 157 -7.56 -33.12 8.35
N LEU A 158 -7.51 -34.44 8.31
CA LEU A 158 -8.53 -35.43 8.66
C LEU A 158 -9.21 -35.17 10.02
#